data_AF-A0AAW0X0N4-F1
#
_entry.id   AF-A0AAW0X0N4-F1
#
_cell.length_a   1.000
_cell.length_b   1.000
_cell.length_c   1.000
_cell.angle_alpha   90.00
_cell.angle_beta   90.00
_cell.angle_gamma   90.00
#
_symmetry.space_group_name_H-M   'P 1'
#
loop_
_entity.id
_entity.type
_entity.pdbx_description
1 polymer ?
#
loop_
_entity_poly.entity_id
_entity_poly.type
_entity_poly.pdbx_seq_one_letter_code
_entity_poly.pdbx_strand_id
1 'polypeptide(L)'
;MVNALRTMVVGKFSVLNRICPVLSSSRNFMPWAPVQLSSARCRGLSSVAGVAPSVGTIDSLTQPRPFSDIPGPRSWPILGTLPTVFTDPAYDSSRLPRFWESCFKKYGRIFKLHQLGQGDIVFICDPQDTEHLFKEMFDNPVRPFFFSIKNVRSNHKIKFFKEKGGGIFVEQGDSWWRVRKQVQVHAMKYRTVAHYLPQVDQVAQEFVSR
;
A
#
# COMPACT_ATOMS: atom_id res chain seq x y z
N MET A 1 -19.04 -10.34 -31.25
CA MET A 1 -18.41 -9.76 -30.04
C MET A 1 -17.87 -10.80 -29.05
N VAL A 2 -18.54 -11.94 -28.80
CA VAL A 2 -18.08 -12.97 -27.84
C VAL A 2 -16.78 -13.68 -28.25
N ASN A 3 -16.54 -13.87 -29.56
CA ASN A 3 -15.33 -14.55 -30.06
C ASN A 3 -14.06 -13.69 -30.03
N ALA A 4 -14.18 -12.35 -30.06
CA ALA A 4 -13.04 -11.44 -29.99
C ALA A 4 -12.45 -11.31 -28.57
N LEU A 5 -13.31 -11.44 -27.55
CA LEU A 5 -12.90 -11.50 -26.14
C LEU A 5 -12.19 -12.82 -25.81
N ARG A 6 -12.58 -13.93 -26.46
CA ARG A 6 -11.95 -15.25 -26.28
C ARG A 6 -10.51 -15.30 -26.80
N THR A 7 -10.21 -14.68 -27.94
CA THR A 7 -8.86 -14.65 -28.52
C THR A 7 -7.91 -13.70 -27.79
N MET A 8 -8.40 -12.59 -27.24
CA MET A 8 -7.56 -11.63 -26.50
C MET A 8 -7.13 -12.16 -25.12
N VAL A 9 -8.01 -12.93 -24.45
CA VAL A 9 -7.70 -13.58 -23.16
C VAL A 9 -6.70 -14.72 -23.33
N VAL A 10 -6.80 -15.51 -24.40
CA VAL A 10 -5.87 -16.64 -24.65
C VAL A 10 -4.50 -16.16 -25.15
N GLY A 11 -4.45 -15.13 -25.99
CA GLY A 11 -3.19 -14.63 -26.58
C GLY A 11 -2.24 -13.98 -25.58
N LYS A 12 -2.74 -13.31 -24.54
CA LYS A 12 -1.90 -12.67 -23.50
C LYS A 12 -1.58 -13.57 -22.31
N PHE A 13 -2.36 -14.63 -22.06
CA PHE A 13 -2.02 -15.63 -21.03
C PHE A 13 -0.85 -16.53 -21.44
N SER A 14 -0.60 -16.73 -22.73
CA SER A 14 0.50 -17.58 -23.22
C SER A 14 1.90 -17.04 -22.90
N VAL A 15 2.04 -15.72 -22.71
CA VAL A 15 3.33 -15.08 -22.37
C VAL A 15 3.70 -15.25 -20.88
N LEU A 16 2.71 -15.53 -20.02
CA LEU A 16 2.93 -15.68 -18.57
C LEU A 16 3.33 -17.10 -18.14
N ASN A 17 3.31 -18.08 -19.05
CA ASN A 17 3.57 -19.50 -18.72
C ASN A 17 5.02 -19.96 -18.98
N ARG A 18 5.97 -19.04 -19.21
CA ARG A 18 7.40 -19.36 -19.46
C ARG A 18 8.37 -18.90 -18.36
N ILE A 19 7.89 -18.68 -17.14
CA ILE A 19 8.77 -18.38 -16.00
C ILE A 19 8.42 -19.36 -14.87
N CYS A 20 9.38 -20.24 -14.57
CA CYS A 20 9.46 -21.23 -13.47
C CYS A 20 8.71 -22.57 -13.64
N PRO A 21 9.44 -23.67 -13.87
CA PRO A 21 8.92 -25.03 -13.73
C PRO A 21 9.44 -25.67 -12.43
N VAL A 22 8.91 -25.31 -11.26
CA VAL A 22 9.04 -26.14 -10.03
C VAL A 22 7.81 -25.92 -9.15
N LEU A 23 6.74 -26.66 -9.41
CA LEU A 23 5.62 -26.82 -8.49
C LEU A 23 5.08 -28.25 -8.65
N SER A 24 5.77 -29.19 -8.03
CA SER A 24 5.24 -30.50 -7.69
C SER A 24 5.51 -30.72 -6.21
N SER A 25 4.43 -30.99 -5.47
CA SER A 25 4.41 -31.42 -4.08
C SER A 25 4.64 -30.35 -2.99
N SER A 26 3.56 -29.71 -2.57
CA SER A 26 3.24 -29.62 -1.14
C SER A 26 1.75 -29.30 -0.97
N ARG A 27 0.96 -30.34 -0.69
CA ARG A 27 -0.37 -30.21 -0.10
C ARG A 27 -0.17 -29.63 1.30
N ASN A 28 -0.44 -28.34 1.49
CA ASN A 28 -0.79 -27.74 2.78
C ASN A 28 -1.41 -26.37 2.51
N PHE A 29 -2.68 -26.40 2.16
CA PHE A 29 -3.55 -25.23 2.05
C PHE A 29 -3.96 -24.87 3.49
N MET A 30 -3.28 -23.90 4.11
CA MET A 30 -3.75 -23.33 5.37
C MET A 30 -4.89 -22.33 5.08
N PRO A 31 -6.06 -22.46 5.72
CA PRO A 31 -7.12 -21.48 5.59
C PRO A 31 -6.71 -20.17 6.28
N TRP A 32 -6.91 -19.06 5.56
CA TRP A 32 -6.74 -17.71 6.06
C TRP A 32 -7.77 -17.46 7.19
N ALA A 33 -7.29 -17.12 8.39
CA ALA A 33 -8.17 -16.61 9.44
C ALA A 33 -8.47 -15.12 9.15
N PRO A 34 -9.72 -14.66 9.31
CA PRO A 34 -10.04 -13.24 9.16
C PRO A 34 -9.37 -12.47 10.31
N VAL A 35 -8.63 -11.43 9.96
CA VAL A 35 -8.10 -10.45 10.94
C VAL A 35 -9.30 -9.74 11.56
N GLN A 36 -9.61 -10.05 12.81
CA GLN A 36 -10.59 -9.29 13.59
C GLN A 36 -10.01 -7.90 13.87
N LEU A 37 -10.62 -6.88 13.28
CA LEU A 37 -10.41 -5.48 13.66
C LEU A 37 -10.98 -5.29 15.07
N SER A 38 -10.12 -5.25 16.08
CA SER A 38 -10.48 -4.83 17.43
C SER A 38 -10.75 -3.33 17.42
N SER A 39 -11.95 -2.93 17.83
CA SER A 39 -12.34 -1.52 17.94
C SER A 39 -11.60 -0.85 19.10
N ALA A 40 -10.50 -0.16 18.78
CA ALA A 40 -9.81 0.68 19.74
C ALA A 40 -10.68 1.91 20.05
N ARG A 41 -11.21 1.97 21.27
CA ARG A 41 -11.98 3.10 21.80
C ARG A 41 -11.03 4.26 22.08
N CYS A 42 -11.02 5.27 21.21
CA CYS A 42 -10.28 6.51 21.44
C CYS A 42 -10.84 7.25 22.66
N ARG A 43 -10.02 7.47 23.71
CA ARG A 43 -10.39 8.32 24.84
C ARG A 43 -10.02 9.75 24.48
N GLY A 44 -11.03 10.63 24.46
CA GLY A 44 -10.86 12.05 24.20
C GLY A 44 -10.03 12.74 25.29
N LEU A 45 -9.18 13.67 24.86
CA LEU A 45 -8.50 14.64 25.72
C LEU A 45 -8.82 16.03 25.19
N SER A 46 -9.37 16.86 26.08
CA SER A 46 -9.89 18.20 25.81
C SER A 46 -8.80 19.24 25.55
N SER A 47 -9.12 20.14 24.60
CA SER A 47 -8.92 21.60 24.58
C SER A 47 -7.55 22.18 24.99
N VAL A 48 -6.83 22.71 23.99
CA VAL A 48 -6.23 24.06 24.08
C VAL A 48 -6.45 24.78 22.75
N ALA A 49 -7.08 25.96 22.82
CA ALA A 49 -7.40 26.83 21.70
C ALA A 49 -6.15 27.54 21.16
N GLY A 50 -5.96 27.46 19.84
CA GLY A 50 -4.99 28.25 19.08
C GLY A 50 -5.58 28.53 17.70
N VAL A 51 -5.80 29.81 17.41
CA VAL A 51 -6.50 30.31 16.22
C VAL A 51 -5.70 30.01 14.95
N ALA A 52 -6.31 29.29 14.01
CA ALA A 52 -5.85 29.12 12.62
C ALA A 52 -7.06 29.31 11.67
N PRO A 53 -6.86 29.82 10.44
CA PRO A 53 -7.93 30.41 9.64
C PRO A 53 -8.87 29.36 9.02
N SER A 54 -10.17 29.64 9.15
CA SER A 54 -11.37 29.02 8.53
C SER A 54 -11.16 27.70 7.77
N VAL A 55 -10.95 26.62 8.52
CA VAL A 55 -11.41 25.29 8.09
C VAL A 55 -12.92 25.32 8.17
N GLY A 56 -13.59 25.05 7.05
CA GLY A 56 -15.05 24.93 6.99
C GLY A 56 -15.55 24.11 8.16
N THR A 57 -16.49 24.69 8.89
CA THR A 57 -17.20 24.11 10.03
C THR A 57 -17.43 22.61 9.79
N ILE A 58 -16.81 21.76 10.61
CA ILE A 58 -17.19 20.35 10.69
C ILE A 58 -18.56 20.37 11.37
N ASP A 59 -19.60 20.54 10.56
CA ASP A 59 -20.98 20.49 11.02
C ASP A 59 -21.23 19.13 11.70
N SER A 60 -21.45 19.20 13.01
CA SER A 60 -22.32 18.35 13.83
C SER A 60 -22.37 16.84 13.52
N LEU A 61 -21.86 16.03 14.47
CA LEU A 61 -22.48 14.77 14.96
C LEU A 61 -23.17 13.85 13.94
N THR A 62 -22.65 13.71 12.72
CA THR A 62 -23.23 12.82 11.73
C THR A 62 -22.57 11.46 11.89
N GLN A 63 -23.37 10.44 12.21
CA GLN A 63 -22.94 9.05 12.25
C GLN A 63 -22.08 8.73 11.01
N PRO A 64 -20.96 8.01 11.15
CA PRO A 64 -20.12 7.69 10.00
C PRO A 64 -20.96 6.93 8.97
N ARG A 65 -20.89 7.37 7.71
CA ARG A 65 -21.55 6.65 6.61
C ARG A 65 -21.00 5.22 6.53
N PRO A 66 -21.84 4.23 6.20
CA PRO A 66 -21.38 2.87 6.07
C PRO A 66 -20.34 2.74 4.95
N PHE A 67 -19.45 1.74 5.08
CA PHE A 67 -18.37 1.47 4.13
C PHE A 67 -18.85 1.13 2.70
N SER A 68 -20.12 0.74 2.57
CA SER A 68 -20.80 0.53 1.28
C SER A 68 -20.91 1.82 0.46
N ASP A 69 -20.98 2.98 1.12
CA ASP A 69 -21.32 4.26 0.49
C ASP A 69 -20.10 4.97 -0.10
N ILE A 70 -18.91 4.37 0.05
CA ILE A 70 -17.69 4.89 -0.56
C ILE A 70 -17.84 4.76 -2.08
N PRO A 71 -17.74 5.88 -2.83
CA PRO A 71 -17.93 5.85 -4.27
C PRO A 71 -16.84 5.01 -4.93
N GLY A 72 -17.19 4.35 -6.02
CA GLY A 72 -16.25 3.53 -6.75
C GLY A 72 -16.88 2.89 -7.98
N PRO A 73 -16.05 2.37 -8.89
CA PRO A 73 -16.52 1.53 -9.97
C PRO A 73 -17.25 0.27 -9.46
N ARG A 74 -18.19 -0.22 -10.27
CA ARG A 74 -18.97 -1.42 -9.94
C ARG A 74 -18.07 -2.62 -9.69
N SER A 75 -18.21 -3.22 -8.51
CA SER A 75 -17.54 -4.48 -8.15
C SER A 75 -18.34 -5.67 -8.64
N TRP A 76 -17.69 -6.56 -9.39
CA TRP A 76 -18.23 -7.84 -9.84
C TRP A 76 -17.88 -8.93 -8.82
N PRO A 77 -18.76 -9.92 -8.57
CA PRO A 77 -18.59 -10.88 -7.47
C PRO A 77 -17.31 -11.74 -7.56
N ILE A 78 -16.76 -11.95 -8.77
CA ILE A 78 -15.55 -12.75 -8.99
C ILE A 78 -14.38 -11.89 -9.46
N LEU A 79 -14.64 -10.90 -10.34
CA LEU A 79 -13.58 -10.11 -10.97
C LEU A 79 -13.30 -8.80 -10.23
N GLY A 80 -14.10 -8.48 -9.21
CA GLY A 80 -14.00 -7.21 -8.52
C GLY A 80 -14.18 -6.04 -9.47
N THR A 81 -13.29 -5.07 -9.34
CA THR A 81 -13.26 -3.88 -10.18
C THR A 81 -12.45 -4.07 -11.47
N LEU A 82 -11.73 -5.20 -11.63
CA LEU A 82 -10.83 -5.43 -12.76
C LEU A 82 -11.45 -5.16 -14.14
N PRO A 83 -12.70 -5.59 -14.45
CA PRO A 83 -13.29 -5.34 -15.76
C PRO A 83 -13.43 -3.84 -16.05
N THR A 84 -13.78 -3.06 -15.04
CA THR A 84 -13.92 -1.60 -15.15
C THR A 84 -12.56 -0.93 -15.35
N VAL A 85 -11.51 -1.45 -14.69
CA VAL A 85 -10.13 -0.95 -14.88
C VAL A 85 -9.65 -1.21 -16.31
N PHE A 86 -9.79 -2.44 -16.81
CA PHE A 86 -9.29 -2.83 -18.13
C PHE A 86 -10.08 -2.22 -19.30
N THR A 87 -11.31 -1.76 -19.06
CA THR A 87 -12.14 -1.08 -20.07
C THR A 87 -12.02 0.44 -20.02
N ASP A 88 -11.37 0.99 -18.99
CA ASP A 88 -11.16 2.43 -18.88
C ASP A 88 -10.15 2.90 -19.93
N PRO A 89 -10.50 3.89 -20.80
CA PRO A 89 -9.56 4.41 -21.79
C PRO A 89 -8.32 5.08 -21.17
N ALA A 90 -8.39 5.49 -19.91
CA ALA A 90 -7.26 6.05 -19.17
C ALA A 90 -6.32 4.97 -18.60
N TYR A 91 -6.69 3.68 -18.66
CA TYR A 91 -5.85 2.60 -18.18
C TYR A 91 -4.72 2.28 -19.17
N ASP A 92 -3.51 2.63 -18.76
CA ASP A 92 -2.27 2.28 -19.42
C ASP A 92 -1.30 1.77 -18.36
N SER A 93 -0.79 0.54 -18.53
CA SER A 93 0.14 -0.08 -17.57
C SER A 93 1.44 0.71 -17.41
N SER A 94 1.85 1.48 -18.42
CA SER A 94 3.01 2.36 -18.37
C SER A 94 2.71 3.72 -17.74
N ARG A 95 1.42 4.11 -17.66
CA ARG A 95 0.98 5.44 -17.20
C ARG A 95 -0.15 5.35 -16.17
N LEU A 96 0.03 4.48 -15.18
CA LEU A 96 -0.89 4.33 -14.05
C LEU A 96 -1.31 5.66 -13.38
N PRO A 97 -0.45 6.69 -13.24
CA PRO A 97 -0.89 7.98 -12.68
C PRO A 97 -2.10 8.60 -13.40
N ARG A 98 -2.22 8.44 -14.73
CA ARG A 98 -3.35 8.97 -15.51
C ARG A 98 -4.65 8.25 -15.17
N PHE A 99 -4.58 6.95 -14.94
CA PHE A 99 -5.72 6.16 -14.48
C PHE A 99 -6.20 6.61 -13.10
N TRP A 100 -5.27 6.85 -12.17
CA TRP A 100 -5.61 7.36 -10.84
C TRP A 100 -6.22 8.77 -10.88
N GLU A 101 -5.68 9.64 -11.73
CA GLU A 101 -6.24 10.97 -11.97
C GLU A 101 -7.67 10.90 -12.55
N SER A 102 -7.92 10.00 -13.50
CA SER A 102 -9.26 9.75 -14.05
C SER A 102 -10.23 9.28 -12.95
N CYS A 103 -9.79 8.35 -12.11
CA CYS A 103 -10.57 7.86 -10.97
C CYS A 103 -10.88 8.98 -9.96
N PHE A 104 -9.89 9.83 -9.64
CA PHE A 104 -10.09 10.99 -8.78
C PHE A 104 -11.10 11.97 -9.37
N LYS A 105 -11.02 12.28 -10.66
CA LYS A 105 -11.99 13.16 -11.35
C LYS A 105 -13.40 12.57 -11.37
N LYS A 106 -13.53 11.24 -11.46
CA LYS A 106 -14.82 10.54 -11.58
C LYS A 106 -15.50 10.24 -10.24
N TYR A 107 -14.73 9.85 -9.23
CA TYR A 107 -15.24 9.37 -7.94
C TYR A 107 -14.96 10.35 -6.78
N GLY A 108 -14.04 11.29 -6.97
CA GLY A 108 -13.71 12.34 -6.00
C GLY A 108 -12.54 11.99 -5.08
N ARG A 109 -12.51 12.66 -3.92
CA ARG A 109 -11.39 12.64 -2.96
C ARG A 109 -11.17 11.31 -2.26
N ILE A 110 -12.21 10.51 -2.12
CA ILE A 110 -12.15 9.18 -1.52
C ILE A 110 -12.88 8.23 -2.46
N PHE A 111 -12.24 7.14 -2.86
CA PHE A 111 -12.89 6.13 -3.69
C PHE A 111 -12.39 4.72 -3.38
N LYS A 112 -13.20 3.72 -3.72
CA LYS A 112 -12.92 2.30 -3.42
C LYS A 112 -12.75 1.49 -4.69
N LEU A 113 -11.72 0.64 -4.73
CA LEU A 113 -11.55 -0.41 -5.73
C LEU A 113 -11.51 -1.78 -5.07
N HIS A 114 -12.20 -2.76 -5.64
CA HIS A 114 -12.10 -4.16 -5.21
C HIS A 114 -11.04 -4.89 -6.03
N GLN A 115 -9.95 -5.29 -5.38
CA GLN A 115 -8.89 -6.07 -6.00
C GLN A 115 -9.10 -7.56 -5.74
N LEU A 116 -9.05 -8.35 -6.82
CA LEU A 116 -9.16 -9.80 -6.76
C LEU A 116 -8.08 -10.39 -5.84
N GLY A 117 -8.50 -11.14 -4.83
CA GLY A 117 -7.63 -11.83 -3.88
C GLY A 117 -6.99 -10.93 -2.80
N GLN A 118 -7.22 -9.63 -2.81
CA GLN A 118 -6.71 -8.69 -1.78
C GLN A 118 -7.82 -7.95 -1.04
N GLY A 119 -9.03 -7.88 -1.62
CA GLY A 119 -10.19 -7.23 -1.01
C GLY A 119 -10.35 -5.78 -1.46
N ASP A 120 -11.04 -5.00 -0.63
CA ASP A 120 -11.33 -3.59 -0.91
C ASP A 120 -10.14 -2.69 -0.55
N ILE A 121 -9.73 -1.86 -1.51
CA ILE A 121 -8.71 -0.83 -1.35
C ILE A 121 -9.38 0.53 -1.43
N VAL A 122 -9.23 1.32 -0.38
CA VAL A 122 -9.71 2.71 -0.33
C VAL A 122 -8.55 3.64 -0.65
N PHE A 123 -8.77 4.49 -1.64
CA PHE A 123 -7.86 5.56 -2.03
C PHE A 123 -8.32 6.84 -1.37
N ILE A 124 -7.40 7.50 -0.66
CA ILE A 124 -7.60 8.80 -0.04
C ILE A 124 -6.67 9.77 -0.76
N CYS A 125 -7.25 10.80 -1.37
CA CYS A 125 -6.53 11.79 -2.16
C CYS A 125 -6.53 13.17 -1.50
N ASP A 126 -7.30 13.38 -0.42
CA ASP A 126 -7.28 14.61 0.34
C ASP A 126 -6.04 14.66 1.26
N PRO A 127 -5.20 15.71 1.18
CA PRO A 127 -4.05 15.86 2.07
C PRO A 127 -4.43 15.88 3.55
N GLN A 128 -5.57 16.46 3.92
CA GLN A 128 -5.98 16.57 5.33
C GLN A 128 -6.34 15.20 5.91
N ASP A 129 -7.13 14.41 5.17
CA ASP A 129 -7.49 13.04 5.56
C ASP A 129 -6.25 12.14 5.61
N THR A 130 -5.32 12.34 4.68
CA THR A 130 -4.05 11.61 4.63
C THR A 130 -3.17 11.92 5.84
N GLU A 131 -3.08 13.20 6.23
CA GLU A 131 -2.35 13.62 7.43
C GLU A 131 -2.96 13.00 8.69
N HIS A 132 -4.29 13.04 8.82
CA HIS A 132 -4.98 12.42 9.95
C HIS A 132 -4.70 10.90 10.00
N LEU A 133 -4.83 10.21 8.87
CA LEU A 133 -4.52 8.78 8.75
C LEU A 133 -3.10 8.46 9.21
N PHE A 134 -2.11 9.25 8.76
CA PHE A 134 -0.71 9.01 9.12
C PHE A 134 -0.41 9.28 10.60
N LYS A 135 -1.10 10.24 11.23
CA LYS A 135 -0.97 10.50 12.67
C LYS A 135 -1.54 9.34 13.48
N GLU A 136 -2.70 8.81 13.10
CA GLU A 136 -3.34 7.68 13.78
C GLU A 136 -2.60 6.35 13.56
N MET A 137 -2.02 6.13 12.36
CA MET A 137 -1.31 4.89 12.02
C MET A 137 0.19 4.90 12.35
N PHE A 138 0.68 5.93 13.05
CA PHE A 138 2.13 6.15 13.22
C PHE A 138 2.83 4.99 13.94
N ASP A 139 2.22 4.46 14.99
CA ASP A 139 2.84 3.47 15.87
C ASP A 139 2.95 2.09 15.20
N ASN A 140 2.01 1.73 14.33
CA ASN A 140 1.97 0.43 13.70
C ASN A 140 1.26 0.41 12.32
N PRO A 141 1.93 0.90 11.26
CA PRO A 141 1.40 0.82 9.92
C PRO A 141 1.49 -0.62 9.38
N VAL A 142 0.35 -1.19 9.00
CA VAL A 142 0.29 -2.45 8.26
C VAL A 142 0.31 -2.14 6.78
N ARG A 143 1.34 -2.61 6.07
CA ARG A 143 1.51 -2.45 4.62
C ARG A 143 1.43 -3.82 3.94
N PRO A 144 0.23 -4.30 3.55
CA PRO A 144 0.05 -5.63 2.97
C PRO A 144 0.58 -5.71 1.53
N PHE A 145 1.90 -5.61 1.39
CA PHE A 145 2.64 -5.68 0.14
C PHE A 145 3.87 -6.57 0.32
N PHE A 146 4.51 -6.93 -0.79
CA PHE A 146 5.78 -7.67 -0.80
C PHE A 146 5.74 -9.08 -0.17
N PHE A 147 4.59 -9.76 -0.24
CA PHE A 147 4.42 -11.13 0.28
C PHE A 147 5.47 -12.11 -0.25
N SER A 148 5.84 -12.00 -1.54
CA SER A 148 6.86 -12.87 -2.14
C SER A 148 8.22 -12.68 -1.48
N ILE A 149 8.65 -11.44 -1.24
CA ILE A 149 9.93 -11.14 -0.58
C ILE A 149 9.89 -11.63 0.87
N LYS A 150 8.77 -11.40 1.56
CA LYS A 150 8.57 -11.90 2.93
C LYS A 150 8.71 -13.43 2.97
N ASN A 151 8.02 -14.13 2.07
CA ASN A 151 8.07 -15.59 1.99
C ASN A 151 9.49 -16.11 1.71
N VAL A 152 10.20 -15.51 0.76
CA VAL A 152 11.58 -15.90 0.43
C VAL A 152 12.50 -15.68 1.63
N ARG A 153 12.42 -14.52 2.32
CA ARG A 153 13.29 -14.21 3.46
C ARG A 153 12.96 -15.06 4.69
N SER A 154 11.68 -15.29 4.98
CA SER A 154 11.24 -16.11 6.12
C SER A 154 11.60 -17.59 5.95
N ASN A 155 11.51 -18.13 4.73
CA ASN A 155 11.84 -19.52 4.45
C ASN A 155 13.32 -19.74 4.09
N HIS A 156 14.12 -18.67 4.07
CA HIS A 156 15.53 -18.79 3.71
C HIS A 156 16.31 -19.61 4.74
N LYS A 157 17.29 -20.38 4.28
CA LYS A 157 18.18 -21.18 5.16
C LYS A 157 19.17 -20.33 5.96
N ILE A 158 19.30 -19.05 5.62
CA ILE A 158 20.22 -18.13 6.30
C ILE A 158 19.67 -17.80 7.69
N LYS A 159 20.46 -18.06 8.73
CA LYS A 159 20.10 -17.81 10.15
C LYS A 159 19.70 -16.36 10.42
N PHE A 160 20.35 -15.39 9.73
CA PHE A 160 20.07 -13.97 9.88
C PHE A 160 18.58 -13.61 9.76
N PHE A 161 17.89 -14.06 8.72
CA PHE A 161 16.47 -13.73 8.52
C PHE A 161 15.54 -14.49 9.48
N LYS A 162 15.96 -15.66 9.97
CA LYS A 162 15.22 -16.40 11.00
C LYS A 162 15.27 -15.70 12.35
N GLU A 163 16.41 -15.10 12.69
CA GLU A 163 16.63 -14.47 14.00
C GLU A 163 16.25 -12.97 14.02
N LYS A 164 16.52 -12.24 12.94
CA LYS A 164 16.34 -10.78 12.86
C LYS A 164 15.05 -10.35 12.15
N GLY A 165 14.40 -11.27 11.42
CA GLY A 165 13.21 -11.01 10.61
C GLY A 165 13.54 -10.60 9.17
N GLY A 166 12.51 -10.45 8.34
CA GLY A 166 12.59 -10.13 6.91
C GLY A 166 13.06 -8.71 6.57
N GLY A 167 13.24 -7.84 7.58
CA GLY A 167 13.74 -6.47 7.45
C GLY A 167 12.64 -5.40 7.39
N ILE A 168 13.04 -4.12 7.44
CA ILE A 168 12.14 -2.96 7.61
C ILE A 168 11.05 -2.84 6.54
N PHE A 169 11.29 -3.41 5.35
CA PHE A 169 10.40 -3.28 4.21
C PHE A 169 9.21 -4.26 4.24
N VAL A 170 9.40 -5.46 4.80
CA VAL A 170 8.42 -6.56 4.75
C VAL A 170 7.82 -6.89 6.11
N GLU A 171 8.50 -6.53 7.19
CA GLU A 171 7.97 -6.63 8.54
C GLU A 171 6.81 -5.64 8.74
N GLN A 172 5.88 -6.00 9.61
CA GLN A 172 4.69 -5.23 9.99
C GLN A 172 4.52 -5.33 11.50
N GLY A 173 3.73 -4.49 12.16
CA GLY A 173 3.53 -4.70 13.59
C GLY A 173 4.72 -4.26 14.45
N ASP A 174 4.77 -4.88 15.62
CA ASP A 174 5.87 -4.74 16.56
C ASP A 174 7.22 -5.19 15.98
N SER A 175 7.23 -6.18 15.06
CA SER A 175 8.46 -6.63 14.42
C SER A 175 9.04 -5.55 13.51
N TRP A 176 8.19 -4.80 12.81
CA TRP A 176 8.61 -3.63 12.05
C TRP A 176 9.13 -2.52 12.96
N TRP A 177 8.42 -2.22 14.05
CA TRP A 177 8.83 -1.18 14.99
C TRP A 177 10.20 -1.47 15.61
N ARG A 178 10.44 -2.74 16.00
CA ARG A 178 11.73 -3.22 16.51
C ARG A 178 12.87 -2.92 15.53
N VAL A 179 12.70 -3.26 14.25
CA VAL A 179 13.72 -3.04 13.22
C VAL A 179 13.89 -1.55 12.92
N ARG A 180 12.78 -0.81 12.78
CA ARG A 180 12.79 0.63 12.51
C ARG A 180 13.54 1.40 13.60
N LYS A 181 13.25 1.12 14.87
CA LYS A 181 13.87 1.81 16.01
C LYS A 181 15.40 1.67 15.99
N GLN A 182 15.92 0.52 15.60
CA GLN A 182 17.36 0.27 15.49
C GLN A 182 17.97 0.99 14.28
N VAL A 183 17.36 0.88 13.10
CA VAL A 183 17.89 1.47 11.86
C VAL A 183 17.82 2.99 11.86
N GLN A 184 16.72 3.56 12.37
CA GLN A 184 16.47 5.02 12.34
C GLN A 184 17.57 5.81 13.05
N VAL A 185 18.16 5.27 14.11
CA VAL A 185 19.24 5.92 14.86
C VAL A 185 20.50 6.12 14.02
N HIS A 186 20.80 5.18 13.12
CA HIS A 186 22.01 5.24 12.30
C HIS A 186 21.76 5.89 10.94
N ALA A 187 20.57 5.73 10.36
CA ALA A 187 20.27 6.24 9.03
C ALA A 187 19.73 7.67 9.00
N MET A 188 18.94 8.08 10.02
CA MET A 188 18.14 9.31 9.96
C MET A 188 18.60 10.41 10.93
N LYS A 189 19.61 10.15 11.78
CA LYS A 189 20.14 11.19 12.67
C LYS A 189 20.99 12.17 11.86
N TYR A 190 20.68 13.47 11.99
CA TYR A 190 21.40 14.55 11.33
C TYR A 190 22.92 14.41 11.42
N ARG A 191 23.47 14.18 12.62
CA ARG A 191 24.92 14.02 12.81
C ARG A 191 25.49 12.87 11.99
N THR A 192 24.82 11.73 11.98
CA THR A 192 25.25 10.57 11.21
C THR A 192 25.22 10.85 9.71
N VAL A 193 24.16 11.49 9.22
CA VAL A 193 24.03 11.88 7.80
C VAL A 193 25.10 12.90 7.42
N ALA A 194 25.36 13.89 8.28
CA ALA A 194 26.34 14.95 8.05
C ALA A 194 27.77 14.41 7.84
N HIS A 195 28.13 13.31 8.52
CA HIS A 195 29.43 12.67 8.33
C HIS A 195 29.66 12.11 6.92
N TYR A 196 28.58 11.74 6.20
CA TYR A 196 28.69 11.21 4.83
C TYR A 196 28.63 12.30 3.76
N LEU A 197 28.28 13.54 4.10
CA LEU A 197 28.11 14.62 3.12
C LEU A 197 29.36 14.88 2.26
N PRO A 198 30.60 14.93 2.81
CA PRO A 198 31.78 15.18 1.98
C PRO A 198 32.00 14.09 0.92
N GLN A 199 31.69 12.83 1.26
CA GLN A 199 31.82 11.71 0.34
C GLN A 199 30.77 11.77 -0.78
N VAL A 200 29.53 12.12 -0.43
CA VAL A 200 28.45 12.31 -1.41
C VAL A 200 28.76 13.49 -2.33
N ASP A 201 29.28 14.59 -1.79
CA ASP A 201 29.68 15.78 -2.56
C ASP A 201 30.82 15.46 -3.54
N GLN A 202 31.85 14.73 -3.10
CA GLN A 202 32.93 14.29 -3.98
C GLN A 202 32.40 13.48 -5.17
N VAL A 203 31.54 12.49 -4.93
CA VAL A 203 30.96 11.67 -6.01
C VAL A 203 30.07 12.51 -6.93
N ALA A 204 29.34 13.47 -6.38
CA ALA A 204 28.51 14.38 -7.17
C ALA A 204 29.36 15.30 -8.07
N GLN A 205 30.46 15.84 -7.55
CA GLN A 205 31.40 16.65 -8.32
C GLN A 205 32.08 15.83 -9.41
N GLU A 206 32.52 14.61 -9.10
CA GLU A 206 33.07 13.69 -10.10
C GLU A 206 32.06 13.41 -11.22
N PHE A 207 30.79 13.17 -10.87
CA PHE A 207 29.73 12.93 -11.84
C PHE A 207 29.47 14.14 -12.76
N VAL A 208 29.48 15.37 -12.22
CA VAL A 208 29.30 16.60 -13.01
C VAL A 208 30.51 16.90 -13.88
N SER A 209 31.71 16.54 -13.44
CA SER A 209 32.96 16.78 -14.17
C SER A 209 33.20 15.84 -15.36
N ARG A 210 32.37 14.80 -15.52
CA ARG A 210 32.43 13.83 -16.62
C ARG A 210 31.39 14.13 -17.69
#